data_AF-Q08ME0-F1
#
_entry.id   AF-Q08ME0-F1
#
_cell.length_a   1.000
_cell.length_b   1.000
_cell.length_c   1.000
_cell.angle_alpha   90.00
_cell.angle_beta   90.00
_cell.angle_gamma   90.00
#
_symmetry.space_group_name_H-M   'P 1'
#
loop_
_entity.id
_entity.type
_entity.pdbx_description
1 polymer ?
#
loop_
_entity_poly.entity_id
_entity_poly.type
_entity_poly.pdbx_seq_one_letter_code
_entity_poly.pdbx_strand_id
1 'polypeptide(L)'
;MFDLRLSVKDKTVQDTGAYRTAVNVSVEKFVTPGINLRIDPGHADQSCVHHRMTIRGTVEQMPPTASRVTDPEGVALIKAWIDGMK
;
A
#
# COMPACT_ATOMS: atom_id res chain seq x y z
N MET A 1 -0.03 12.34 -2.83
CA MET A 1 1.12 12.04 -1.93
C MET A 1 0.58 11.44 -0.64
N PHE A 2 1.31 10.53 0.01
CA PHE A 2 0.93 10.02 1.34
C PHE A 2 1.18 11.09 2.41
N ASP A 3 0.22 11.29 3.30
CA ASP A 3 0.37 12.07 4.52
C ASP A 3 0.41 11.12 5.71
N LEU A 4 1.56 10.97 6.35
CA LEU A 4 1.75 10.03 7.47
C LEU A 4 1.63 10.71 8.83
N ARG A 5 1.25 11.99 8.87
CA ARG A 5 1.11 12.71 10.13
C ARG A 5 -0.14 12.24 10.87
N LEU A 6 0.03 11.97 12.16
CA LEU A 6 -1.07 11.74 13.09
C LEU A 6 -1.30 12.99 13.95
N SER A 7 -2.55 13.38 14.13
CA SER A 7 -2.96 14.52 14.95
C SER A 7 -3.77 14.05 16.15
N VAL A 8 -3.60 14.72 17.31
CA VAL A 8 -4.45 14.48 18.49
C VAL A 8 -5.93 14.85 18.27
N LYS A 9 -6.24 15.52 17.16
CA LYS A 9 -7.61 15.85 16.75
C LYS A 9 -8.28 14.73 15.95
N ASP A 10 -7.53 13.75 15.45
CA ASP A 10 -8.06 12.64 14.68
C ASP A 10 -8.79 11.69 15.64
N LYS A 11 -10.10 11.50 15.45
CA LYS A 11 -10.93 10.70 16.39
C LYS A 11 -11.09 9.26 15.93
N THR A 12 -10.95 9.03 14.64
CA THR A 12 -11.05 7.71 13.98
C THR A 12 -9.90 7.53 13.01
N VAL A 13 -9.65 6.29 12.57
CA VAL A 13 -8.60 6.03 11.57
C VAL A 13 -8.89 6.77 10.26
N GLN A 14 -10.17 6.89 9.87
CA GLN A 14 -10.63 7.59 8.67
C GLN A 14 -10.37 9.11 8.73
N ASP A 15 -10.16 9.66 9.93
CA ASP A 15 -9.81 11.06 10.09
C ASP A 15 -8.35 11.36 9.74
N THR A 16 -7.48 10.34 9.82
CA THR A 16 -6.04 10.50 9.64
C THR A 16 -5.69 10.84 8.19
N GLY A 17 -4.62 11.62 8.01
CA GLY A 17 -4.02 11.86 6.70
C GLY A 17 -3.61 10.55 6.02
N ALA A 18 -3.14 9.58 6.82
CA ALA A 18 -2.68 8.29 6.32
C ALA A 18 -3.83 7.53 5.65
N TYR A 19 -4.97 7.41 6.31
CA TYR A 19 -6.13 6.74 5.74
C TYR A 19 -6.66 7.47 4.50
N ARG A 20 -6.89 8.79 4.60
CA ARG A 20 -7.46 9.61 3.52
C ARG A 20 -6.60 9.65 2.25
N THR A 21 -5.29 9.46 2.39
CA THR A 21 -4.35 9.49 1.25
C THR A 21 -3.92 8.11 0.77
N ALA A 22 -4.21 7.04 1.52
CA ALA A 22 -3.80 5.67 1.20
C ALA A 22 -4.96 4.78 0.74
N VAL A 23 -6.08 4.80 1.46
CA VAL A 23 -7.14 3.79 1.32
C VAL A 23 -8.21 4.29 0.34
N ASN A 24 -8.60 3.47 -0.63
CA ASN A 24 -9.55 3.85 -1.69
C ASN A 24 -9.10 5.09 -2.50
N VAL A 25 -7.80 5.31 -2.60
CA VAL A 25 -7.22 6.41 -3.38
C VAL A 25 -6.57 5.86 -4.64
N SER A 26 -6.87 6.47 -5.80
CA SER A 26 -6.30 6.06 -7.07
C SER A 26 -4.78 6.17 -7.12
N VAL A 27 -4.17 5.25 -7.85
CA VAL A 27 -2.74 5.28 -8.18
C VAL A 27 -2.49 6.35 -9.23
N GLU A 28 -1.56 7.26 -8.96
CA GLU A 28 -1.17 8.33 -9.90
C GLU A 28 0.18 8.05 -10.57
N LYS A 29 1.01 7.19 -9.97
CA LYS A 29 2.38 6.87 -10.42
C LYS A 29 2.63 5.37 -10.30
N PHE A 30 3.48 4.83 -11.17
CA PHE A 30 3.78 3.39 -11.23
C PHE A 30 2.50 2.56 -11.47
N VAL A 31 1.64 3.06 -12.37
CA VAL A 31 0.36 2.43 -12.72
C VAL A 31 0.64 1.08 -13.36
N THR A 32 0.02 0.04 -12.81
CA THR A 32 0.14 -1.34 -13.30
C THR A 32 -1.24 -1.78 -13.79
N PRO A 33 -1.37 -2.40 -14.98
CA PRO A 33 -2.66 -2.87 -15.47
C PRO A 33 -3.37 -3.77 -14.44
N GLY A 34 -4.62 -3.46 -14.14
CA GLY A 34 -5.42 -4.19 -13.14
C GLY A 34 -5.23 -3.75 -11.68
N ILE A 35 -4.35 -2.78 -11.39
CA ILE A 35 -4.11 -2.22 -10.06
C ILE A 35 -4.42 -0.73 -10.09
N ASN A 36 -5.59 -0.36 -9.55
CA ASN A 36 -6.11 1.01 -9.65
C ASN A 36 -5.99 1.82 -8.36
N LEU A 37 -5.95 1.14 -7.20
CA LEU A 37 -5.94 1.78 -5.89
C LEU A 37 -4.60 1.59 -5.19
N ARG A 38 -4.21 2.59 -4.39
CA ARG A 38 -3.01 2.54 -3.53
C ARG A 38 -3.12 1.40 -2.54
N ILE A 39 -4.23 1.37 -1.80
CA ILE A 39 -4.70 0.26 -0.98
C ILE A 39 -6.17 0.05 -1.33
N ASP A 40 -6.49 -1.16 -1.78
CA ASP A 40 -7.84 -1.67 -2.08
C ASP A 40 -8.30 -2.56 -0.91
N PRO A 41 -9.20 -2.08 -0.03
CA PRO A 41 -9.69 -2.84 1.11
C PRO A 41 -10.27 -4.20 0.69
N GLY A 42 -9.79 -5.27 1.30
CA GLY A 42 -10.23 -6.63 1.00
C GLY A 42 -9.58 -7.27 -0.24
N HIS A 43 -8.76 -6.52 -0.99
CA HIS A 43 -8.13 -7.01 -2.23
C HIS A 43 -6.64 -6.65 -2.28
N ALA A 44 -5.83 -7.32 -1.47
CA ALA A 44 -4.37 -7.07 -1.42
C ALA A 44 -3.67 -7.22 -2.77
N ASP A 45 -4.11 -8.16 -3.60
CA ASP A 45 -3.48 -8.43 -4.91
C ASP A 45 -3.80 -7.33 -5.94
N GLN A 46 -4.85 -6.52 -5.69
CA GLN A 46 -5.21 -5.34 -6.48
C GLN A 46 -4.66 -4.03 -5.87
N SER A 47 -3.94 -4.12 -4.74
CA SER A 47 -3.37 -2.98 -4.04
C SER A 47 -1.96 -2.67 -4.50
N CYS A 48 -1.73 -1.43 -4.96
CA CYS A 48 -0.42 -0.99 -5.45
C CYS A 48 0.69 -1.13 -4.41
N VAL A 49 0.42 -0.80 -3.14
CA VAL A 49 1.43 -0.90 -2.07
C VAL A 49 1.91 -2.34 -1.92
N HIS A 50 1.00 -3.31 -1.81
CA HIS A 50 1.34 -4.72 -1.69
C HIS A 50 2.08 -5.24 -2.94
N HIS A 51 1.56 -4.95 -4.14
CA HIS A 51 2.21 -5.37 -5.38
C HIS A 51 3.68 -4.93 -5.45
N ARG A 52 3.96 -3.66 -5.13
CA ARG A 52 5.32 -3.10 -5.20
C ARG A 52 6.27 -3.74 -4.18
N MET A 53 5.77 -4.26 -3.06
CA MET A 53 6.58 -5.01 -2.09
C MET A 53 7.03 -6.37 -2.66
N THR A 54 6.27 -6.97 -3.59
CA THR A 54 6.53 -8.32 -4.12
C THR A 54 7.52 -8.36 -5.28
N ILE A 55 7.57 -7.29 -6.09
CA ILE A 55 8.35 -7.27 -7.35
C ILE A 55 9.81 -6.90 -7.13
N ARG A 56 10.70 -7.40 -7.98
CA ARG A 56 12.14 -7.09 -7.97
C ARG A 56 12.65 -6.87 -9.38
N GLY A 57 13.63 -5.98 -9.52
CA GLY A 57 14.34 -5.71 -10.78
C GLY A 57 13.68 -4.67 -11.70
N THR A 58 12.60 -4.02 -11.26
CA THR A 58 11.92 -2.96 -12.03
C THR A 58 11.93 -1.63 -11.26
N VAL A 59 11.65 -0.52 -11.95
CA VAL A 59 11.64 0.83 -11.33
C VAL A 59 10.46 1.02 -10.37
N GLU A 60 9.43 0.20 -10.52
CA GLU A 60 8.24 0.17 -9.67
C GLU A 60 8.50 -0.53 -8.34
N GLN A 61 9.61 -1.26 -8.15
CA GLN A 61 9.86 -2.03 -6.92
C GLN A 61 9.92 -1.15 -5.65
N MET A 62 9.52 -1.71 -4.51
CA MET A 62 9.76 -1.14 -3.18
C MET A 62 10.35 -2.19 -2.23
N PRO A 63 11.41 -1.83 -1.46
CA PRO A 63 12.11 -0.54 -1.47
C PRO A 63 12.90 -0.31 -2.78
N PRO A 64 13.10 0.96 -3.19
CA PRO A 64 13.73 1.28 -4.48
C PRO A 64 15.22 0.92 -4.49
N THR A 65 15.86 1.02 -3.32
CA THR A 65 17.25 0.61 -3.07
C THR A 65 17.31 -0.87 -2.69
N ALA A 66 17.02 -1.70 -3.68
CA ALA A 66 17.39 -3.10 -3.85
C ALA A 66 17.82 -3.90 -2.60
N SER A 67 16.85 -4.35 -1.80
CA SER A 67 16.97 -5.70 -1.22
C SER A 67 16.67 -6.68 -2.35
N ARG A 68 17.66 -7.48 -2.77
CA ARG A 68 17.49 -8.49 -3.85
C ARG A 68 16.46 -9.57 -3.50
N VAL A 69 16.09 -9.65 -2.22
CA VAL A 69 15.18 -10.63 -1.66
C VAL A 69 13.93 -9.91 -1.16
N THR A 70 12.78 -10.51 -1.40
CA THR A 70 11.51 -10.10 -0.80
C THR A 70 11.43 -10.61 0.62
N ASP A 71 10.96 -9.77 1.55
CA ASP A 71 10.62 -10.21 2.90
C ASP A 71 9.29 -10.97 2.83
N PRO A 72 9.30 -12.32 2.91
CA PRO A 72 8.09 -13.11 2.74
C PRO A 72 7.12 -12.91 3.92
N GLU A 73 7.64 -12.67 5.13
CA GLU A 73 6.82 -12.45 6.31
C GLU A 73 6.12 -11.09 6.24
N GLY A 74 6.87 -10.03 5.91
CA GLY A 74 6.31 -8.69 5.72
C GLY A 74 5.25 -8.63 4.61
N VAL A 75 5.50 -9.31 3.48
CA VAL A 75 4.51 -9.40 2.39
C VAL A 75 3.24 -10.13 2.86
N ALA A 76 3.38 -11.29 3.52
CA ALA A 76 2.24 -12.06 4.00
C ALA A 76 1.42 -11.29 5.05
N LEU A 77 2.11 -10.58 5.96
CA LEU A 77 1.48 -9.76 6.98
C LEU A 77 0.64 -8.63 6.38
N ILE A 78 1.22 -7.88 5.42
CA ILE A 78 0.51 -6.79 4.76
C ILE A 78 -0.65 -7.32 3.91
N LYS A 79 -0.47 -8.46 3.23
CA LYS A 79 -1.57 -9.13 2.52
C LYS A 79 -2.74 -9.44 3.44
N ALA A 80 -2.48 -10.12 4.54
CA ALA A 80 -3.50 -10.49 5.52
C ALA A 80 -4.19 -9.26 6.13
N TRP A 81 -3.45 -8.19 6.39
CA TRP A 81 -4.01 -6.93 6.89
C TRP A 81 -4.97 -6.28 5.89
N ILE A 82 -4.57 -6.15 4.61
CA ILE A 82 -5.43 -5.55 3.57
C ILE A 82 -6.66 -6.42 3.30
N ASP A 83 -6.48 -7.74 3.16
CA ASP A 83 -7.58 -8.68 2.91
C ASP A 83 -8.58 -8.74 4.09
N GLY A 84 -8.14 -8.39 5.31
CA GLY A 84 -8.99 -8.29 6.51
C GLY A 84 -9.72 -6.95 6.68
N MET A 85 -9.49 -5.97 5.80
CA MET A 85 -10.20 -4.69 5.84
C MET A 85 -11.66 -4.88 5.40
N LYS A 86 -12.59 -4.27 6.14
CA LYS A 86 -14.03 -4.29 5.88
C LYS A 86 -14.50 -2.97 5.30
#